data_AF-A0A8S0U9J2-F1
#
_entry.id   AF-A0A8S0U9J2-F1
#
_cell.length_a   1.000
_cell.length_b   1.000
_cell.length_c   1.000
_cell.angle_alpha   90.00
_cell.angle_beta   90.00
_cell.angle_gamma   90.00
#
_symmetry.space_group_name_H-M   'P 1'
#
loop_
_entity.id
_entity.type
_entity.pdbx_description
1 polymer ?
#
loop_
_entity_poly.entity_id
_entity_poly.type
_entity_poly.pdbx_seq_one_letter_code
_entity_poly.pdbx_strand_id
1 'polypeptide(L)'
;MMPREKPGIWSSAPRERSPTEKANPLGVIPDGNDKNGKPHKLRLYSIASSALGDFGDSKIVSLCVKRLVYTNEQGEIVKGVCSNFLCDMS
;
A
#
# COMPACT_ATOMS: atom_id res chain seq x y z
N MET A 1 -3.05 5.70 -19.89
CA MET A 1 -3.76 6.46 -18.84
C MET A 1 -4.84 5.54 -18.31
N MET A 2 -4.70 5.01 -17.09
CA MET A 2 -5.58 3.96 -16.56
C MET A 2 -6.75 4.60 -15.78
N PRO A 3 -7.99 4.08 -15.92
CA PRO A 3 -9.16 4.65 -15.26
C PRO A 3 -9.13 4.38 -13.75
N ARG A 4 -9.50 5.39 -12.95
CA ARG A 4 -9.70 5.27 -11.50
C ARG A 4 -11.09 4.69 -11.27
N GLU A 5 -11.19 3.48 -10.69
CA GLU A 5 -12.50 2.92 -10.35
C GLU A 5 -12.96 3.28 -8.93
N LYS A 6 -12.05 3.58 -7.98
CA LYS A 6 -12.37 4.06 -6.62
C LYS A 6 -11.25 4.93 -6.03
N PRO A 7 -11.53 5.85 -5.09
CA PRO A 7 -10.46 6.48 -4.30
C PRO A 7 -9.67 5.41 -3.56
N GLY A 8 -8.33 5.46 -3.63
CA GLY A 8 -7.44 4.62 -2.82
C GLY A 8 -7.05 3.25 -3.39
N ILE A 9 -7.67 2.75 -4.47
CA ILE A 9 -7.34 1.43 -5.04
C ILE A 9 -6.97 1.57 -6.51
N TRP A 10 -5.69 1.36 -6.81
CA TRP A 10 -5.19 1.17 -8.18
C TRP A 10 -5.18 -0.33 -8.48
N SER A 11 -6.30 -0.87 -8.96
CA SER A 11 -6.35 -2.25 -9.42
C SER A 11 -5.78 -2.29 -10.85
N SER A 12 -4.59 -2.87 -11.02
CA SER A 12 -4.21 -3.36 -12.34
C SER A 12 -5.20 -4.46 -12.70
N ALA A 13 -5.80 -4.39 -13.90
CA ALA A 13 -6.67 -5.42 -14.47
C ALA A 13 -6.20 -6.84 -14.08
N PRO A 14 -7.10 -7.80 -13.84
CA PRO A 14 -6.72 -9.14 -13.43
C PRO A 14 -5.98 -9.81 -14.59
N ARG A 15 -4.67 -9.58 -14.67
CA ARG A 15 -3.79 -10.49 -15.37
C ARG A 15 -3.72 -11.70 -14.46
N GLU A 16 -4.24 -12.80 -14.97
CA GLU A 16 -3.99 -14.14 -14.45
C GLU A 16 -2.46 -14.33 -14.49
N ARG A 17 -1.81 -13.94 -13.39
CA ARG A 17 -0.36 -13.89 -13.28
C ARG A 17 0.07 -15.34 -13.07
N SER A 18 0.93 -15.83 -13.95
CA SER A 18 1.39 -17.21 -13.82
C SER A 18 2.12 -17.38 -12.46
N PRO A 19 2.01 -18.55 -11.80
CA PRO A 19 2.54 -18.72 -10.44
C PRO A 19 4.05 -18.47 -10.29
N THR A 20 4.79 -18.48 -11.39
CA THR A 20 6.25 -18.30 -11.44
C THR A 20 6.67 -16.85 -11.63
N GLU A 21 5.74 -15.94 -11.95
CA GLU A 21 6.04 -14.53 -12.16
C GLU A 21 6.11 -13.75 -10.84
N LYS A 22 7.19 -12.98 -10.68
CA LYS A 22 7.32 -12.08 -9.53
C LYS A 22 6.23 -11.02 -9.53
N ALA A 23 5.68 -10.77 -8.35
CA ALA A 23 4.66 -9.76 -8.19
C ALA A 23 5.24 -8.35 -8.31
N ASN A 24 4.60 -7.49 -9.11
CA ASN A 24 4.92 -6.06 -9.12
C ASN A 24 4.46 -5.41 -7.81
N PRO A 25 5.21 -4.43 -7.28
CA PRO A 25 4.83 -3.73 -6.05
C PRO A 25 3.49 -2.99 -6.22
N LEU A 26 2.70 -2.95 -5.15
CA LEU A 26 1.45 -2.23 -5.09
C LEU A 26 1.68 -0.80 -4.57
N GLY A 27 1.03 0.17 -5.20
CA GLY A 27 1.06 1.56 -4.77
C GLY A 27 -0.11 1.91 -3.87
N VAL A 28 0.18 2.39 -2.66
CA VAL A 28 -0.81 2.86 -1.67
C VAL A 28 -0.71 4.37 -1.49
N ILE A 29 -1.85 5.05 -1.53
CA ILE A 29 -2.00 6.46 -1.17
C ILE A 29 -2.83 6.50 0.11
N PRO A 30 -2.27 6.92 1.26
CA PRO A 30 -3.03 7.01 2.48
C PRO A 30 -4.04 8.16 2.40
N ASP A 31 -5.16 8.02 3.09
CA ASP A 31 -6.18 9.06 3.15
C ASP A 31 -5.67 10.32 3.86
N GLY A 32 -6.27 11.46 3.51
CA GLY A 32 -5.91 12.77 4.05
C GLY A 32 -4.93 13.56 3.17
N ASN A 33 -4.58 14.73 3.67
CA ASN A 33 -3.80 15.72 2.96
C ASN A 33 -2.49 16.03 3.70
N ASP A 34 -1.46 16.39 2.95
CA ASP A 34 -0.22 16.92 3.50
C ASP A 34 -0.42 18.32 4.09
N LYS A 35 0.66 18.86 4.68
CA LYS A 35 0.70 20.21 5.26
C LYS A 35 0.35 21.34 4.29
N ASN A 36 0.38 21.09 2.98
CA ASN A 36 0.04 22.06 1.94
C ASN A 36 -1.37 21.82 1.38
N GLY A 37 -2.17 20.96 2.01
CA GLY A 37 -3.52 20.62 1.57
C GLY A 37 -3.57 19.72 0.34
N LYS A 38 -2.45 19.11 -0.09
CA LYS A 38 -2.43 18.20 -1.24
C LYS A 38 -2.62 16.75 -0.78
N PRO A 39 -3.25 15.88 -1.57
CA PRO A 39 -3.32 14.46 -1.26
C PRO A 39 -1.94 13.87 -0.99
N HIS A 40 -1.85 12.93 -0.07
CA HIS A 40 -0.58 12.26 0.23
C HIS A 40 0.04 11.59 -1.00
N LYS A 41 1.37 11.52 -1.02
CA LYS A 41 2.12 10.87 -2.10
C LYS A 41 1.96 9.33 -2.06
N LEU A 42 2.13 8.69 -3.22
CA LEU A 42 2.17 7.24 -3.35
C LEU A 42 3.35 6.64 -2.57
N ARG A 43 3.13 5.51 -1.88
CA ARG A 43 4.17 4.64 -1.33
C ARG A 43 4.04 3.24 -1.94
N LEU A 44 5.16 2.63 -2.30
CA LEU A 44 5.20 1.30 -2.89
C LEU A 44 5.43 0.25 -1.81
N TYR A 45 4.66 -0.84 -1.86
CA TYR A 45 4.79 -2.00 -0.99
C TYR A 45 4.92 -3.27 -1.82
N SER A 46 5.84 -4.14 -1.43
CA SER A 46 5.93 -5.47 -2.02
C SER A 46 4.71 -6.29 -1.63
N ILE A 47 4.21 -7.08 -2.58
CA ILE A 47 3.16 -8.06 -2.33
C ILE A 47 3.77 -9.24 -1.58
N ALA A 48 3.17 -9.60 -0.45
CA ALA A 48 3.61 -10.72 0.38
C ALA A 48 2.91 -12.04 0.03
N SER A 49 1.76 -11.99 -0.65
CA SER A 49 0.98 -13.16 -1.05
C SER A 49 1.41 -13.75 -2.40
N SER A 50 0.95 -14.96 -2.68
CA SER A 50 1.05 -15.58 -4.02
C SER A 50 0.15 -14.87 -5.05
N ALA A 51 0.28 -15.25 -6.34
CA ALA A 51 -0.61 -14.76 -7.39
C ALA A 51 -2.09 -15.10 -7.14
N LEU A 52 -2.37 -16.21 -6.46
CA LEU A 52 -3.72 -16.63 -6.08
C LEU A 52 -4.20 -16.00 -4.76
N GLY A 53 -3.38 -15.16 -4.13
CA GLY A 53 -3.63 -14.66 -2.77
C GLY A 53 -3.41 -15.73 -1.70
N ASP A 54 -3.73 -15.39 -0.45
CA ASP A 54 -3.56 -16.30 0.69
C ASP A 54 -4.70 -17.33 0.80
N PHE A 55 -5.85 -17.04 0.18
CA PHE A 55 -7.03 -17.91 0.16
C PHE A 55 -7.20 -18.69 -1.17
N GLY A 56 -6.32 -18.47 -2.14
CA GLY A 56 -6.33 -19.20 -3.40
C GLY A 56 -7.40 -18.77 -4.43
N ASP A 57 -8.12 -17.67 -4.18
CA ASP A 57 -9.23 -17.20 -5.02
C ASP A 57 -8.89 -16.01 -5.92
N SER A 58 -7.64 -15.53 -5.88
CA SER A 58 -7.12 -14.38 -6.63
C SER A 58 -7.84 -13.05 -6.38
N LYS A 59 -8.62 -12.93 -5.29
CA LYS A 59 -9.38 -11.71 -4.97
C LYS A 59 -8.67 -10.82 -3.95
N ILE A 60 -7.77 -11.40 -3.16
CA ILE A 60 -7.11 -10.72 -2.04
C ILE A 60 -5.60 -10.69 -2.28
N VAL A 61 -5.01 -9.55 -1.98
CA VAL A 61 -3.56 -9.35 -1.93
C VAL A 61 -3.15 -9.01 -0.51
N SER A 62 -2.07 -9.63 -0.03
CA SER A 62 -1.57 -9.39 1.33
C SER A 62 -0.30 -8.56 1.29
N LEU A 63 -0.18 -7.64 2.25
CA LEU A 63 0.98 -6.77 2.45
C LEU A 63 1.58 -7.04 3.83
N CYS A 64 2.90 -7.10 3.92
CA CYS A 64 3.61 -7.08 5.20
C CYS A 64 4.16 -5.67 5.43
N VAL A 65 3.62 -4.96 6.44
CA VAL A 65 3.92 -3.55 6.69
C VAL A 65 4.52 -3.39 8.09
N LYS A 66 5.72 -2.81 8.17
CA LYS A 66 6.32 -2.38 9.43
C LYS A 66 5.86 -0.96 9.75
N ARG A 67 5.27 -0.76 10.94
CA ARG A 67 4.91 0.56 11.44
C ARG A 67 6.18 1.41 11.65
N LEU A 68 6.31 2.49 10.88
CA LEU A 68 7.41 3.43 11.03
C LEU A 68 7.10 4.44 12.14
N VAL A 69 7.91 4.41 13.19
CA VAL A 69 7.97 5.41 14.27
C VAL A 69 9.43 5.67 14.56
N TYR A 70 9.83 6.94 14.56
CA TYR A 70 11.21 7.35 14.85
C TYR A 70 11.22 8.68 15.59
N THR A 71 12.32 8.98 16.28
CA THR A 71 12.52 10.29 16.92
C THR A 71 13.31 11.18 15.97
N ASN A 72 12.82 12.40 15.70
CA ASN A 72 13.56 13.37 14.90
C ASN A 72 14.71 14.01 15.70
N GLU A 73 15.53 14.82 15.04
CA GLU A 73 16.67 15.51 15.67
C GLU A 73 16.22 16.49 16.78
N GLN A 74 14.96 16.93 16.75
CA GLN A 74 14.34 17.79 17.74
C GLN A 74 13.81 17.03 18.97
N GLY A 75 13.93 15.69 18.99
CA GLY A 75 13.42 14.85 20.09
C GLY A 75 11.94 14.51 20.00
N GLU A 76 11.26 14.86 18.92
CA GLU A 76 9.84 14.58 18.71
C GLU A 76 9.63 13.20 18.09
N ILE A 77 8.59 12.49 18.54
CA ILE A 77 8.21 11.20 17.97
C ILE A 77 7.43 11.44 16.68
N VAL A 78 8.01 11.04 15.55
CA VAL A 78 7.41 11.13 14.22
C VAL A 78 6.88 9.77 13.78
N LYS A 79 5.63 9.77 13.33
CA LYS A 79 4.96 8.58 12.78
C LYS A 79 4.93 8.67 11.25
N GLY A 80 5.37 7.60 10.58
CA GLY A 80 5.26 7.49 9.12
C GLY A 80 3.80 7.41 8.68
N VAL A 81 3.36 8.33 7.83
CA VAL A 81 1.95 8.47 7.43
C VAL A 81 1.35 7.17 6.87
N CYS A 82 1.93 6.63 5.79
CA CYS A 82 1.33 5.48 5.09
C CYS A 82 1.41 4.17 5.89
N SER A 83 2.52 3.92 6.60
CA SER A 83 2.65 2.70 7.41
C SER A 83 1.71 2.68 8.60
N ASN A 84 1.51 3.82 9.27
CA ASN A 84 0.59 3.88 10.40
C ASN A 84 -0.86 3.76 9.92
N PHE A 85 -1.22 4.45 8.83
CA PHE A 85 -2.52 4.29 8.18
C PHE A 85 -2.86 2.83 7.87
N LEU A 86 -1.94 2.08 7.24
CA LEU A 86 -2.16 0.66 6.94
C LEU A 86 -2.24 -0.21 8.19
N CYS A 87 -1.39 0.03 9.19
CA CYS A 87 -1.41 -0.73 10.44
C CYS A 87 -2.56 -0.36 11.39
N ASP A 88 -3.25 0.76 11.16
CA ASP A 88 -4.45 1.16 11.92
C ASP A 88 -5.74 0.66 11.24
N MET A 89 -5.64 0.16 9.99
CA MET A 89 -6.74 -0.41 9.21
C MET A 89 -6.89 -1.93 9.41
N SER A 90 -5.89 -2.58 10.02
CA SER A 90 -5.88 -4.02 10.30
C SER A 90 -6.84 -4.43 11.41
#